data_AF-A0A9W6H308-F1
#
_entry.id   AF-A0A9W6H308-F1
#
_cell.length_a   1.000
_cell.length_b   1.000
_cell.length_c   1.000
_cell.angle_alpha   90.00
_cell.angle_beta   90.00
_cell.angle_gamma   90.00
#
_symmetry.space_group_name_H-M   'P 1'
#
loop_
_entity.id
_entity.type
_entity.pdbx_description
1 polymer ?
#
loop_
_entity_poly.entity_id
_entity_poly.type
_entity_poly.pdbx_seq_one_letter_code
_entity_poly.pdbx_strand_id
1 'polypeptide(L)'
;MSASAFPVVDGAPVNPGAAPLRLRVAHVDQANTVWADGDGDLWPSAWADDDGLYTAAGDGTGFARHGWHDILVGRVDGMPQAGLTGTPIAAGDEVAPTWDPPRFNRKPTGMVAVDGDGDGRDELYLAVQDLRCGDEPGIFDEAPTATVVRSADYGRTWTWPAEPLFTDHVFTTVMFLDLGRSNGGSPWVYAYGIDGNWRTSFTRIVPDPTALFLARVPAASMQDRSVWQFFTGHDDDGMPRWSHDIGEKSPVLEDERVMYPEPAPYGGRAGFTAIAQGGVVWNPGLGRYLYSSWSEYTHEFYEAPAPWGPWRHLHSADYGHFPWQGPMSPLAKHGGYAPTTPSKFLSADGRDLWLQSNWFFGAASRGGRAYTFGLRRVRFDPGTDAVAPDSDGNLALSPDTWPLVSRVADGQTSVLNDGRRDLVEDSSRGPGAGEDVWGYQWPSPRRFDRVVYVPGGQDSMGGWFADGPRLEVRVDGEWRAVETSVAPPYRNAYTALEEDAYVFDFAEVCADGVRITGTPGGHLRYTSIAELEVWLVSGEEHG
;
A
#
# COMPACT_ATOMS: atom_id res chain seq x y z
N MET A 1 -0.64 27.35 9.48
CA MET A 1 -1.98 27.18 10.08
C MET A 1 -1.78 26.42 11.39
N SER A 2 -2.35 26.88 12.51
CA SER A 2 -2.28 26.13 13.77
C SER A 2 -2.89 24.75 13.51
N ALA A 3 -2.15 23.67 13.76
CA ALA A 3 -2.72 22.33 13.74
C ALA A 3 -3.94 22.36 14.66
N SER A 4 -5.14 22.19 14.10
CA SER A 4 -6.33 21.98 14.90
C SER A 4 -6.09 20.67 15.64
N ALA A 5 -5.87 20.73 16.95
CA ALA A 5 -5.67 19.53 17.75
C ALA A 5 -6.94 18.67 17.65
N PHE A 6 -6.81 17.50 17.04
CA PHE A 6 -7.87 16.50 17.04
C PHE A 6 -8.17 16.09 18.48
N PRO A 7 -9.45 15.90 18.88
CA PRO A 7 -9.77 15.39 20.21
C PRO A 7 -9.09 14.05 20.43
N VAL A 8 -8.65 13.80 21.66
CA VAL A 8 -8.02 12.53 22.04
C VAL A 8 -9.04 11.71 22.83
N VAL A 9 -9.28 10.48 22.36
CA VAL A 9 -10.11 9.49 23.03
C VAL A 9 -9.25 8.27 23.29
N ASP A 10 -9.19 7.83 24.55
CA ASP A 10 -8.39 6.68 24.96
C ASP A 10 -6.93 6.72 24.48
N GLY A 11 -6.31 7.91 24.56
CA GLY A 11 -4.91 8.13 24.15
C GLY A 11 -4.69 8.29 22.64
N ALA A 12 -5.72 8.11 21.80
CA ALA A 12 -5.60 8.22 20.35
C ALA A 12 -6.32 9.47 19.80
N PRO A 13 -5.73 10.21 18.84
CA PRO A 13 -6.43 11.26 18.11
C PRO A 13 -7.67 10.75 17.37
N VAL A 14 -8.77 11.48 17.38
CA VAL A 14 -9.99 11.11 16.65
C VAL A 14 -10.42 12.28 15.78
N ASN A 15 -10.70 12.01 14.50
CA ASN A 15 -11.35 12.98 13.65
C ASN A 15 -12.87 12.91 13.87
N PRO A 16 -13.53 13.95 14.41
CA PRO A 16 -14.98 13.93 14.61
C PRO A 16 -15.76 13.92 13.28
N GLY A 17 -15.12 14.27 12.16
CA GLY A 17 -15.70 14.19 10.83
C GLY A 17 -15.73 12.75 10.31
N ALA A 18 -16.91 12.13 10.33
CA ALA A 18 -17.11 10.75 9.84
C ALA A 18 -17.15 10.61 8.31
N ALA A 19 -17.08 11.72 7.56
CA ALA A 19 -17.14 11.68 6.10
C ALA A 19 -15.92 10.94 5.51
N PRO A 20 -16.09 10.11 4.46
CA PRO A 20 -14.97 9.45 3.80
C PRO A 20 -13.95 10.46 3.29
N LEU A 21 -12.66 10.12 3.40
CA LEU A 21 -11.61 10.89 2.77
C LEU A 21 -11.80 10.84 1.24
N ARG A 22 -12.09 11.97 0.61
CA ARG A 22 -12.20 12.08 -0.85
C ARG A 22 -10.86 12.54 -1.41
N LEU A 23 -10.30 11.74 -2.33
CA LEU A 23 -9.03 12.05 -3.00
C LEU A 23 -9.30 12.56 -4.41
N ARG A 24 -8.64 13.66 -4.76
CA ARG A 24 -8.48 14.11 -6.16
C ARG A 24 -7.22 13.50 -6.78
N VAL A 25 -6.19 13.21 -5.98
CA VAL A 25 -5.02 12.45 -6.44
C VAL A 25 -4.77 11.29 -5.49
N ALA A 26 -4.74 10.08 -6.05
CA ALA A 26 -4.24 8.87 -5.38
C ALA A 26 -3.17 8.24 -6.26
N HIS A 27 -1.92 8.26 -5.83
CA HIS A 27 -0.79 7.76 -6.61
C HIS A 27 0.13 6.92 -5.74
N VAL A 28 0.60 5.80 -6.29
CA VAL A 28 1.62 4.95 -5.68
C VAL A 28 2.66 4.66 -6.74
N ASP A 29 3.93 4.94 -6.44
CA ASP A 29 5.02 4.66 -7.37
C ASP A 29 5.09 3.15 -7.69
N GLN A 30 5.45 2.82 -8.93
CA GLN A 30 5.48 1.45 -9.46
C GLN A 30 6.61 0.59 -8.86
N ALA A 31 7.56 1.20 -8.18
CA ALA A 31 8.71 0.56 -7.55
C ALA A 31 9.22 1.41 -6.38
N ASN A 32 10.01 0.79 -5.51
CA ASN A 32 10.81 1.50 -4.53
C ASN A 32 11.86 2.37 -5.24
N THR A 33 12.09 3.59 -4.74
CA THR A 33 13.00 4.58 -5.33
C THR A 33 14.08 5.03 -4.36
N VAL A 34 13.91 4.77 -3.06
CA VAL A 34 14.88 5.10 -2.01
C VAL A 34 15.16 3.84 -1.19
N TRP A 35 16.40 3.64 -0.77
CA TRP A 35 16.83 2.40 -0.13
C TRP A 35 17.82 2.70 1.00
N ALA A 36 17.79 1.89 2.05
CA ALA A 36 18.95 1.66 2.89
C ALA A 36 19.65 0.38 2.42
N ASP A 37 20.98 0.41 2.34
CA ASP A 37 21.80 -0.76 2.02
C ASP A 37 21.54 -1.88 3.05
N GLY A 38 20.98 -3.00 2.61
CA GLY A 38 20.66 -4.15 3.46
C GLY A 38 20.17 -5.36 2.67
N ASP A 39 19.86 -6.44 3.39
CA ASP A 39 19.25 -7.67 2.84
C ASP A 39 18.29 -8.27 3.86
N GLY A 40 17.03 -8.42 3.47
CA GLY A 40 15.96 -8.96 4.32
C GLY A 40 14.59 -8.50 3.85
N ASP A 41 13.55 -9.16 4.35
CA ASP A 41 12.17 -8.78 4.15
C ASP A 41 11.47 -8.38 5.43
N LEU A 42 10.28 -7.80 5.32
CA LEU A 42 9.52 -7.25 6.44
C LEU A 42 10.29 -6.10 7.09
N TRP A 43 9.67 -4.93 7.25
CA TRP A 43 10.34 -3.86 7.99
C TRP A 43 9.38 -3.07 8.86
N PRO A 44 8.68 -3.72 9.82
CA PRO A 44 7.94 -2.97 10.81
C PRO A 44 8.91 -2.07 11.56
N SER A 45 8.50 -0.82 11.76
CA SER A 45 9.39 0.21 12.30
C SER A 45 8.69 1.09 13.32
N ALA A 46 9.50 1.73 14.16
CA ALA A 46 9.05 2.65 15.21
C ALA A 46 9.97 3.85 15.30
N TRP A 47 9.38 5.04 15.39
CA TRP A 47 10.11 6.29 15.60
C TRP A 47 10.26 6.56 17.10
N ALA A 48 11.49 6.51 17.60
CA ALA A 48 11.78 6.65 19.02
C ALA A 48 12.09 8.10 19.45
N ASP A 49 12.09 8.31 20.76
CA ASP A 49 12.42 9.55 21.47
C ASP A 49 13.81 10.11 21.15
N ASP A 50 14.75 9.30 20.69
CA ASP A 50 16.09 9.71 20.26
C ASP A 50 16.16 10.15 18.78
N ASP A 51 14.99 10.28 18.15
CA ASP A 51 14.79 10.55 16.72
C ASP A 51 15.21 9.40 15.79
N GLY A 52 15.63 8.25 16.31
CA GLY A 52 15.94 7.06 15.53
C GLY A 52 14.69 6.40 14.95
N LEU A 53 14.79 5.86 13.73
CA LEU A 53 13.80 4.91 13.21
C LEU A 53 14.33 3.50 13.44
N TYR A 54 13.79 2.80 14.42
CA TYR A 54 14.13 1.41 14.70
C TYR A 54 13.27 0.50 13.84
N THR A 55 13.82 -0.62 13.40
CA THR A 55 13.12 -1.57 12.54
C THR A 55 13.62 -2.98 12.81
N ALA A 56 12.81 -3.98 12.45
CA ALA A 56 13.26 -5.37 12.37
C ALA A 56 13.13 -5.89 10.94
N ALA A 57 13.88 -6.92 10.59
CA ALA A 57 13.81 -7.63 9.32
C ALA A 57 13.73 -9.14 9.54
N GLY A 58 13.10 -9.83 8.61
CA GLY A 58 13.11 -11.27 8.43
C GLY A 58 14.16 -11.72 7.41
N ASP A 59 14.61 -12.96 7.59
CA ASP A 59 15.31 -13.79 6.60
C ASP A 59 16.41 -13.09 5.79
N GLY A 60 17.48 -12.62 6.44
CA GLY A 60 18.54 -11.93 5.70
C GLY A 60 19.77 -11.64 6.53
N THR A 61 20.58 -10.70 6.06
CA THR A 61 21.72 -10.15 6.83
C THR A 61 21.42 -8.79 7.46
N GLY A 62 20.20 -8.29 7.27
CA GLY A 62 19.79 -6.95 7.70
C GLY A 62 20.78 -5.91 7.18
N PHE A 63 21.27 -5.06 8.08
CA PHE A 63 22.29 -4.07 7.79
C PHE A 63 23.73 -4.56 8.05
N ALA A 64 23.92 -5.80 8.51
CA ALA A 64 25.23 -6.34 8.87
C ALA A 64 26.05 -6.80 7.65
N ARG A 65 25.43 -6.97 6.47
CA ARG A 65 26.04 -7.47 5.22
C ARG A 65 26.50 -8.94 5.24
N HIS A 66 26.54 -9.58 6.40
CA HIS A 66 26.92 -10.99 6.61
C HIS A 66 26.21 -11.54 7.86
N GLY A 67 26.21 -12.87 8.00
CA GLY A 67 25.50 -13.55 9.09
C GLY A 67 24.00 -13.58 8.83
N TRP A 68 23.52 -14.63 8.16
CA TRP A 68 22.09 -14.76 7.86
C TRP A 68 21.32 -15.18 9.12
N HIS A 69 20.20 -14.53 9.39
CA HIS A 69 19.29 -14.85 10.48
C HIS A 69 17.83 -14.73 10.02
N ASP A 70 16.94 -15.48 10.66
CA ASP A 70 15.50 -15.45 10.40
C ASP A 70 14.82 -14.17 10.92
N ILE A 71 15.44 -13.51 11.92
CA ILE A 71 15.05 -12.21 12.47
C ILE A 71 16.27 -11.34 12.78
N LEU A 72 16.20 -10.06 12.44
CA LEU A 72 17.24 -9.05 12.67
C LEU A 72 16.63 -7.74 13.17
N VAL A 73 17.39 -6.97 13.94
CA VAL A 73 17.00 -5.62 14.41
C VAL A 73 18.04 -4.62 13.95
N GLY A 74 17.58 -3.47 13.49
CA GLY A 74 18.42 -2.38 13.02
C GLY A 74 17.82 -1.01 13.29
N ARG A 75 18.62 0.01 12.97
CA ARG A 75 18.21 1.42 12.97
C ARG A 75 18.44 2.00 11.60
N VAL A 76 17.48 2.79 11.14
CA VAL A 76 17.54 3.58 9.92
C VAL A 76 17.69 5.05 10.31
N ASP A 77 18.71 5.69 9.76
CA ASP A 77 18.98 7.11 9.91
C ASP A 77 18.82 7.83 8.56
N GLY A 78 18.53 9.13 8.63
CA GLY A 78 18.31 9.98 7.46
C GLY A 78 16.83 10.22 7.14
N MET A 79 16.62 10.84 5.99
CA MET A 79 15.29 11.15 5.42
C MET A 79 15.29 10.73 3.95
N PRO A 80 14.17 10.26 3.39
CA PRO A 80 14.16 9.69 2.04
C PRO A 80 14.70 10.63 0.96
N GLN A 81 14.49 11.95 1.11
CA GLN A 81 14.96 12.98 0.18
C GLN A 81 16.48 13.20 0.22
N ALA A 82 17.13 12.85 1.33
CA ALA A 82 18.57 13.00 1.53
C ALA A 82 19.34 11.67 1.42
N GLY A 83 18.62 10.54 1.41
CA GLY A 83 19.18 9.20 1.48
C GLY A 83 19.06 8.60 2.88
N LEU A 84 19.16 7.28 2.94
CA LEU A 84 19.01 6.48 4.16
C LEU A 84 20.26 5.64 4.42
N THR A 85 20.57 5.42 5.70
CA THR A 85 21.63 4.51 6.13
C THR A 85 21.10 3.57 7.20
N GLY A 86 21.45 2.29 7.11
CA GLY A 86 21.10 1.28 8.10
C GLY A 86 22.27 0.90 9.00
N THR A 87 22.00 0.73 10.30
CA THR A 87 22.96 0.22 11.29
C THR A 87 22.40 -1.06 11.92
N PRO A 88 23.13 -2.19 11.89
CA PRO A 88 22.70 -3.42 12.55
C PRO A 88 22.80 -3.29 14.08
N ILE A 89 21.89 -3.95 14.81
CA ILE A 89 21.85 -3.88 16.28
C ILE A 89 21.90 -5.27 16.91
N ALA A 90 20.95 -6.15 16.60
CA ALA A 90 20.82 -7.49 17.18
C ALA A 90 20.24 -8.47 16.14
N ALA A 91 20.40 -9.78 16.35
CA ALA A 91 19.88 -10.79 15.43
C ALA A 91 19.62 -12.15 16.09
N GLY A 92 18.75 -12.96 15.47
CA GLY A 92 18.49 -14.35 15.84
C GLY A 92 18.02 -14.52 17.28
N ASP A 93 18.65 -15.47 17.99
CA ASP A 93 18.27 -15.91 19.34
C ASP A 93 18.44 -14.83 20.43
N GLU A 94 19.17 -13.75 20.13
CA GLU A 94 19.30 -12.60 21.02
C GLU A 94 18.03 -11.74 21.05
N VAL A 95 17.15 -11.86 20.05
CA VAL A 95 16.00 -10.98 19.86
C VAL A 95 14.70 -11.58 20.40
N ALA A 96 14.41 -12.83 20.04
CA ALA A 96 13.12 -13.46 20.36
C ALA A 96 13.21 -14.99 20.41
N PRO A 97 12.32 -15.66 21.17
CA PRO A 97 12.20 -17.11 21.14
C PRO A 97 11.48 -17.58 19.87
N THR A 98 11.58 -18.88 19.59
CA THR A 98 10.70 -19.61 18.66
C THR A 98 10.07 -20.77 19.45
N TRP A 99 8.75 -20.92 19.41
CA TRP A 99 8.05 -21.85 20.29
C TRP A 99 8.07 -23.30 19.80
N ASP A 100 8.15 -23.49 18.47
CA ASP A 100 8.35 -24.80 17.82
C ASP A 100 9.39 -24.69 16.68
N PRO A 101 10.69 -24.54 17.00
CA PRO A 101 11.75 -24.22 16.04
C PRO A 101 11.91 -25.17 14.84
N PRO A 102 11.64 -26.49 14.94
CA PRO A 102 11.70 -27.38 13.78
C PRO A 102 10.65 -27.07 12.70
N ARG A 103 9.56 -26.39 13.06
CA ARG A 103 8.42 -26.15 12.17
C ARG A 103 8.21 -24.67 11.86
N PHE A 104 8.71 -23.77 12.69
CA PHE A 104 8.45 -22.33 12.56
C PHE A 104 9.73 -21.50 12.66
N ASN A 105 9.73 -20.34 12.02
CA ASN A 105 10.77 -19.32 12.17
C ASN A 105 10.16 -18.00 12.67
N ARG A 106 11.01 -17.12 13.20
CA ARG A 106 10.59 -15.81 13.72
C ARG A 106 10.34 -14.86 12.56
N LYS A 107 9.23 -14.14 12.60
CA LYS A 107 8.92 -13.07 11.64
C LYS A 107 8.45 -11.81 12.38
N PRO A 108 9.16 -10.68 12.24
CA PRO A 108 8.72 -9.42 12.84
C PRO A 108 7.50 -8.87 12.09
N THR A 109 6.44 -8.55 12.82
CA THR A 109 5.16 -8.13 12.24
C THR A 109 4.73 -6.71 12.62
N GLY A 110 5.21 -6.21 13.76
CA GLY A 110 4.93 -4.86 14.24
C GLY A 110 6.01 -4.38 15.22
N MET A 111 6.32 -3.09 15.23
CA MET A 111 7.24 -2.48 16.18
C MET A 111 6.64 -1.18 16.72
N VAL A 112 6.87 -0.87 17.99
CA VAL A 112 6.50 0.43 18.61
C VAL A 112 7.58 0.86 19.59
N ALA A 113 7.76 2.18 19.71
CA ALA A 113 8.63 2.82 20.69
C ALA A 113 7.75 3.60 21.65
N VAL A 114 7.86 3.35 22.95
CA VAL A 114 7.05 4.01 23.97
C VAL A 114 7.79 4.09 25.30
N ASP A 115 7.65 5.19 26.02
CA ASP A 115 8.08 5.36 27.41
C ASP A 115 7.05 4.67 28.33
N GLY A 116 7.23 3.37 28.54
CA GLY A 116 6.30 2.55 29.31
C GLY A 116 6.49 2.69 30.82
N ASP A 117 7.69 2.99 31.29
CA ASP A 117 8.00 3.14 32.72
C ASP A 117 8.02 4.60 33.22
N GLY A 118 7.93 5.57 32.31
CA GLY A 118 7.85 6.99 32.59
C GLY A 118 9.20 7.62 32.94
N ASP A 119 10.32 6.97 32.59
CA ASP A 119 11.67 7.49 32.85
C ASP A 119 12.14 8.56 31.84
N GLY A 120 11.33 8.81 30.81
CA GLY A 120 11.59 9.76 29.73
C GLY A 120 12.40 9.17 28.57
N ARG A 121 12.57 7.85 28.50
CA ARG A 121 13.22 7.14 27.40
C ARG A 121 12.31 6.05 26.87
N ASP A 122 12.30 5.87 25.55
CA ASP A 122 11.47 4.84 24.95
C ASP A 122 12.08 3.44 25.14
N GLU A 123 11.20 2.48 25.42
CA GLU A 123 11.46 1.07 25.14
C GLU A 123 10.94 0.68 23.77
N LEU A 124 11.63 -0.27 23.14
CA LEU A 124 11.17 -0.88 21.90
C LEU A 124 10.41 -2.15 22.22
N TYR A 125 9.21 -2.27 21.66
CA TYR A 125 8.45 -3.51 21.65
C TYR A 125 8.33 -4.03 20.22
N LEU A 126 8.57 -5.32 20.04
CA LEU A 126 8.50 -5.99 18.75
C LEU A 126 7.55 -7.18 18.83
N ALA A 127 6.55 -7.18 17.96
CA ALA A 127 5.69 -8.32 17.73
C ALA A 127 6.39 -9.32 16.81
N VAL A 128 6.51 -10.56 17.29
CA VAL A 128 7.17 -11.67 16.58
C VAL A 128 6.16 -12.80 16.45
N GLN A 129 5.83 -13.16 15.22
CA GLN A 129 5.02 -14.33 14.92
C GLN A 129 5.93 -15.52 14.62
N ASP A 130 5.48 -16.73 14.95
CA ASP A 130 6.05 -17.97 14.46
C ASP A 130 5.39 -18.31 13.12
N LEU A 131 6.13 -18.24 12.02
CA LEU A 131 5.63 -18.54 10.68
C LEU A 131 6.12 -19.91 10.21
N ARG A 132 5.23 -20.71 9.61
CA ARG A 132 5.57 -22.04 9.11
C ARG A 132 6.77 -22.00 8.17
N CYS A 133 7.82 -22.75 8.48
CA CYS A 133 9.06 -22.84 7.71
C CYS A 133 9.32 -24.29 7.24
N GLY A 134 10.46 -24.49 6.56
CA GLY A 134 10.88 -25.79 6.02
C GLY A 134 10.44 -26.03 4.58
N ASP A 135 10.71 -27.23 4.05
CA ASP A 135 10.55 -27.55 2.63
C ASP A 135 9.24 -28.28 2.28
N GLU A 136 8.35 -28.46 3.25
CA GLU A 136 7.09 -29.17 3.07
C GLU A 136 5.99 -28.30 2.42
N PRO A 137 4.99 -28.91 1.75
CA PRO A 137 3.79 -28.19 1.34
C PRO A 137 3.16 -27.45 2.52
N GLY A 138 2.84 -26.16 2.33
CA GLY A 138 2.29 -25.30 3.38
C GLY A 138 3.29 -24.37 4.07
N ILE A 139 4.53 -24.26 3.56
CA ILE A 139 5.45 -23.20 3.97
C ILE A 139 4.75 -21.82 3.89
N PHE A 140 4.89 -21.03 4.95
CA PHE A 140 4.27 -19.70 5.13
C PHE A 140 2.74 -19.65 5.16
N ASP A 141 2.03 -20.78 5.30
CA ASP A 141 0.57 -20.84 5.21
C ASP A 141 -0.16 -20.97 6.57
N GLU A 142 0.57 -20.94 7.68
CA GLU A 142 0.01 -20.87 9.03
C GLU A 142 0.95 -20.09 9.97
N ALA A 143 0.37 -19.31 10.88
CA ALA A 143 1.06 -18.59 11.94
C ALA A 143 0.37 -18.83 13.29
N PRO A 144 0.71 -19.93 14.02
CA PRO A 144 -0.06 -20.37 15.17
C PRO A 144 0.15 -19.56 16.43
N THR A 145 1.29 -18.87 16.57
CA THR A 145 1.65 -18.17 17.81
C THR A 145 2.30 -16.82 17.53
N ALA A 146 2.14 -15.90 18.48
CA ALA A 146 2.87 -14.64 18.51
C ALA A 146 3.24 -14.23 19.92
N THR A 147 4.36 -13.54 20.04
CA THR A 147 4.81 -12.93 21.29
C THR A 147 5.23 -11.47 21.07
N VAL A 148 5.23 -10.70 22.15
CA VAL A 148 5.78 -9.35 22.16
C VAL A 148 7.06 -9.34 23.00
N VAL A 149 8.18 -9.06 22.34
CA VAL A 149 9.50 -8.94 22.98
C VAL A 149 9.79 -7.46 23.28
N ARG A 150 10.54 -7.17 24.34
CA ARG A 150 10.84 -5.82 24.84
C ARG A 150 12.33 -5.59 24.95
N SER A 151 12.78 -4.42 24.52
CA SER A 151 14.12 -3.90 24.74
C SER A 151 14.08 -2.53 25.44
N ALA A 152 14.84 -2.38 26.52
CA ALA A 152 14.96 -1.13 27.29
C ALA A 152 16.23 -0.32 26.93
N ASP A 153 16.99 -0.76 25.91
CA ASP A 153 18.27 -0.18 25.54
C ASP A 153 18.41 0.03 24.03
N TYR A 154 17.29 0.36 23.39
CA TYR A 154 17.17 0.65 21.97
C TYR A 154 17.56 -0.53 21.07
N GLY A 155 17.08 -1.73 21.43
CA GLY A 155 17.16 -2.94 20.62
C GLY A 155 18.42 -3.79 20.84
N ARG A 156 19.29 -3.43 21.79
CA ARG A 156 20.56 -4.15 22.03
C ARG A 156 20.35 -5.43 22.83
N THR A 157 19.50 -5.39 23.84
CA THR A 157 19.11 -6.56 24.63
C THR A 157 17.60 -6.70 24.68
N TRP A 158 17.13 -7.94 24.71
CA TRP A 158 15.70 -8.27 24.63
C TRP A 158 15.26 -9.18 25.78
N THR A 159 14.00 -9.02 26.15
CA THR A 159 13.30 -9.84 27.15
C THR A 159 11.93 -10.23 26.62
N TRP A 160 11.41 -11.37 27.06
CA TRP A 160 10.11 -11.90 26.62
C TRP A 160 9.43 -12.73 27.70
N PRO A 161 8.10 -12.90 27.61
CA PRO A 161 7.35 -13.78 28.52
C PRO A 161 7.70 -15.25 28.37
N ALA A 162 7.38 -16.05 29.38
CA ALA A 162 7.64 -17.49 29.38
C ALA A 162 6.75 -18.29 28.40
N GLU A 163 5.65 -17.70 27.94
CA GLU A 163 4.66 -18.30 27.03
C GLU A 163 4.30 -17.28 25.93
N PRO A 164 3.85 -17.72 24.74
CA PRO A 164 3.35 -16.81 23.72
C PRO A 164 2.13 -16.01 24.23
N LEU A 165 2.00 -14.76 23.77
CA LEU A 165 0.85 -13.91 24.10
C LEU A 165 -0.42 -14.37 23.37
N PHE A 166 -0.26 -14.85 22.14
CA PHE A 166 -1.34 -15.25 21.26
C PHE A 166 -1.05 -16.64 20.70
N THR A 167 -2.08 -17.48 20.67
CA THR A 167 -2.00 -18.89 20.27
C THR A 167 -3.17 -19.26 19.38
N ASP A 168 -3.17 -20.50 18.88
CA ASP A 168 -4.29 -21.10 18.14
C ASP A 168 -4.70 -20.31 16.90
N HIS A 169 -3.75 -19.58 16.30
CA HIS A 169 -3.96 -18.73 15.14
C HIS A 169 -4.94 -17.58 15.40
N VAL A 170 -5.14 -17.17 16.66
CA VAL A 170 -6.03 -16.05 17.00
C VAL A 170 -5.19 -14.83 17.36
N PHE A 171 -5.28 -13.78 16.55
CA PHE A 171 -4.55 -12.52 16.72
C PHE A 171 -3.02 -12.72 16.69
N THR A 172 -2.52 -13.54 15.75
CA THR A 172 -1.12 -13.98 15.72
C THR A 172 -0.26 -13.25 14.70
N THR A 173 -0.85 -12.48 13.78
CA THR A 173 -0.10 -11.48 13.00
C THR A 173 -0.42 -10.10 13.56
N VAL A 174 0.49 -9.54 14.37
CA VAL A 174 0.24 -8.33 15.17
C VAL A 174 1.01 -7.14 14.62
N MET A 175 0.30 -6.05 14.33
CA MET A 175 0.85 -4.80 13.79
C MET A 175 0.51 -3.66 14.76
N PHE A 176 1.52 -3.00 15.33
CA PHE A 176 1.27 -1.84 16.19
C PHE A 176 0.86 -0.61 15.37
N LEU A 177 -0.06 0.18 15.92
CA LEU A 177 -0.43 1.48 15.39
C LEU A 177 0.73 2.46 15.57
N ASP A 178 1.22 3.03 14.47
CA ASP A 178 2.21 4.10 14.51
C ASP A 178 1.52 5.46 14.71
N LEU A 179 1.54 5.96 15.95
CA LEU A 179 1.01 7.27 16.33
C LEU A 179 2.01 8.43 16.14
N GLY A 180 3.20 8.15 15.59
CA GLY A 180 4.29 9.12 15.56
C GLY A 180 5.44 8.75 16.50
N ARG A 181 6.37 9.71 16.65
CA ARG A 181 7.49 9.60 17.59
C ARG A 181 7.01 9.25 19.00
N SER A 182 7.66 8.27 19.62
CA SER A 182 7.35 7.80 20.98
C SER A 182 5.87 7.44 21.16
N ASN A 183 5.27 6.81 20.14
CA ASN A 183 3.86 6.46 20.10
C ASN A 183 2.93 7.67 20.36
N GLY A 184 3.36 8.87 19.96
CA GLY A 184 2.64 10.13 20.21
C GLY A 184 2.47 10.48 21.69
N GLY A 185 3.20 9.82 22.61
CA GLY A 185 3.03 9.95 24.06
C GLY A 185 1.75 9.31 24.59
N SER A 186 1.10 8.44 23.82
CA SER A 186 -0.13 7.76 24.25
C SER A 186 0.17 6.77 25.39
N PRO A 187 -0.62 6.75 26.49
CA PRO A 187 -0.50 5.74 27.54
C PRO A 187 -0.98 4.36 27.09
N TRP A 188 -1.65 4.29 25.93
CA TRP A 188 -2.11 3.07 25.30
C TRP A 188 -1.28 2.77 24.06
N VAL A 189 -0.95 1.50 23.88
CA VAL A 189 -0.49 0.97 22.60
C VAL A 189 -1.66 0.23 21.96
N TYR A 190 -2.01 0.64 20.75
CA TYR A 190 -2.99 -0.04 19.92
C TYR A 190 -2.28 -1.03 19.00
N ALA A 191 -2.89 -2.20 18.83
CA ALA A 191 -2.39 -3.24 17.94
C ALA A 191 -3.53 -3.77 17.08
N TYR A 192 -3.27 -3.89 15.78
CA TYR A 192 -4.15 -4.59 14.86
C TYR A 192 -3.68 -6.02 14.72
N GLY A 193 -4.62 -6.96 14.65
CA GLY A 193 -4.32 -8.37 14.56
C GLY A 193 -5.10 -9.05 13.45
N ILE A 194 -4.49 -10.09 12.89
CA ILE A 194 -5.10 -10.99 11.91
C ILE A 194 -5.11 -12.40 12.49
N ASP A 195 -6.21 -13.12 12.28
CA ASP A 195 -6.37 -14.53 12.63
C ASP A 195 -5.92 -15.43 11.45
N GLY A 196 -5.53 -16.67 11.74
CA GLY A 196 -5.11 -17.66 10.74
C GLY A 196 -3.67 -17.46 10.30
N ASN A 197 -3.47 -16.56 9.32
CA ASN A 197 -2.20 -16.37 8.66
C ASN A 197 -1.97 -14.90 8.25
N TRP A 198 -0.71 -14.54 8.01
CA TRP A 198 -0.28 -13.18 7.63
C TRP A 198 -0.78 -12.72 6.25
N ARG A 199 -1.35 -13.63 5.46
CA ARG A 199 -1.97 -13.41 4.13
C ARG A 199 -2.79 -14.66 3.76
N THR A 200 -3.54 -14.59 2.66
CA THR A 200 -4.26 -15.72 2.04
C THR A 200 -3.47 -17.03 2.17
N SER A 201 -4.00 -18.05 2.82
CA SER A 201 -3.35 -19.36 2.99
C SER A 201 -3.46 -20.15 1.69
N PHE A 202 -2.36 -20.30 0.95
CA PHE A 202 -2.42 -20.88 -0.40
C PHE A 202 -2.79 -22.37 -0.43
N THR A 203 -2.49 -23.08 0.66
CA THR A 203 -2.91 -24.46 0.90
C THR A 203 -4.24 -24.58 1.64
N ARG A 204 -4.80 -23.48 2.15
CA ARG A 204 -6.00 -23.43 3.00
C ARG A 204 -5.92 -24.34 4.23
N ILE A 205 -4.72 -24.50 4.78
CA ILE A 205 -4.54 -25.19 6.06
C ILE A 205 -5.20 -24.41 7.20
N VAL A 206 -5.29 -23.09 7.05
CA VAL A 206 -6.11 -22.18 7.87
C VAL A 206 -7.01 -21.32 6.96
N PRO A 207 -8.10 -20.73 7.49
CA PRO A 207 -8.94 -19.80 6.72
C PRO A 207 -8.15 -18.61 6.18
N ASP A 208 -8.58 -18.09 5.03
CA ASP A 208 -8.02 -16.86 4.48
C ASP A 208 -8.47 -15.64 5.31
N PRO A 209 -7.57 -14.69 5.61
CA PRO A 209 -7.91 -13.52 6.38
C PRO A 209 -8.79 -12.55 5.58
N THR A 210 -9.99 -12.25 6.08
CA THR A 210 -10.93 -11.24 5.54
C THR A 210 -11.30 -10.17 6.57
N ALA A 211 -10.73 -10.25 7.78
CA ALA A 211 -11.07 -9.41 8.91
C ALA A 211 -9.83 -8.88 9.61
N LEU A 212 -9.86 -7.60 9.98
CA LEU A 212 -8.85 -6.94 10.81
C LEU A 212 -9.44 -6.68 12.20
N PHE A 213 -8.75 -7.15 13.23
CA PHE A 213 -9.15 -6.97 14.63
C PHE A 213 -8.31 -5.91 15.32
N LEU A 214 -8.84 -5.29 16.37
CA LEU A 214 -8.16 -4.27 17.15
C LEU A 214 -8.06 -4.69 18.61
N ALA A 215 -6.89 -4.46 19.20
CA ALA A 215 -6.65 -4.52 20.62
C ALA A 215 -5.94 -3.26 21.11
N ARG A 216 -5.95 -3.06 22.41
CA ARG A 216 -5.11 -2.08 23.10
C ARG A 216 -4.56 -2.66 24.39
N VAL A 217 -3.46 -2.08 24.85
CA VAL A 217 -2.81 -2.45 26.12
C VAL A 217 -2.16 -1.21 26.75
N PRO A 218 -2.11 -1.08 28.08
CA PRO A 218 -1.31 -0.04 28.71
C PRO A 218 0.17 -0.19 28.31
N ALA A 219 0.84 0.91 27.96
CA ALA A 219 2.23 0.89 27.50
C ALA A 219 3.18 0.18 28.48
N ALA A 220 2.96 0.36 29.78
CA ALA A 220 3.74 -0.25 30.85
C ALA A 220 3.61 -1.79 30.97
N SER A 221 2.69 -2.42 30.26
CA SER A 221 2.28 -3.81 30.51
C SER A 221 2.06 -4.62 29.23
N MET A 222 2.72 -4.24 28.14
CA MET A 222 2.57 -4.90 26.83
C MET A 222 2.89 -6.40 26.84
N GLN A 223 3.77 -6.85 27.73
CA GLN A 223 4.17 -8.26 27.86
C GLN A 223 3.24 -9.10 28.76
N ASP A 224 2.27 -8.49 29.44
CA ASP A 224 1.28 -9.19 30.25
C ASP A 224 -0.01 -9.39 29.46
N ARG A 225 -0.22 -10.60 28.96
CA ARG A 225 -1.40 -10.94 28.16
C ARG A 225 -2.73 -10.65 28.86
N SER A 226 -2.80 -10.71 30.19
CA SER A 226 -4.06 -10.60 30.94
C SER A 226 -4.66 -9.19 30.91
N VAL A 227 -3.85 -8.15 30.70
CA VAL A 227 -4.30 -6.75 30.67
C VAL A 227 -4.69 -6.25 29.28
N TRP A 228 -4.42 -7.04 28.23
CA TRP A 228 -4.85 -6.70 26.87
C TRP A 228 -6.36 -6.65 26.76
N GLN A 229 -6.84 -5.68 25.99
CA GLN A 229 -8.25 -5.46 25.75
C GLN A 229 -8.54 -5.49 24.24
N PHE A 230 -9.52 -6.29 23.82
CA PHE A 230 -9.95 -6.44 22.43
C PHE A 230 -11.22 -5.65 22.19
N PHE A 231 -11.28 -5.01 21.04
CA PHE A 231 -12.45 -4.27 20.61
C PHE A 231 -13.65 -5.21 20.41
N THR A 232 -14.82 -4.85 20.95
CA THR A 232 -16.05 -5.67 20.90
C THR A 232 -17.24 -4.93 20.26
N GLY A 233 -16.95 -3.93 19.43
CA GLY A 233 -17.94 -3.06 18.82
C GLY A 233 -18.08 -1.73 19.55
N HIS A 234 -19.14 -0.99 19.22
CA HIS A 234 -19.44 0.31 19.82
C HIS A 234 -20.58 0.19 20.84
N ASP A 235 -20.66 1.12 21.78
CA ASP A 235 -21.85 1.34 22.60
C ASP A 235 -22.87 2.25 21.90
N ASP A 236 -23.97 2.57 22.59
CA ASP A 236 -25.06 3.40 22.05
C ASP A 236 -24.63 4.84 21.73
N ASP A 237 -23.55 5.33 22.35
CA ASP A 237 -22.97 6.65 22.10
C ASP A 237 -21.91 6.63 20.99
N GLY A 238 -21.66 5.46 20.38
CA GLY A 238 -20.66 5.27 19.34
C GLY A 238 -19.23 5.18 19.86
N MET A 239 -19.04 4.96 21.17
CA MET A 239 -17.73 4.80 21.79
C MET A 239 -17.28 3.34 21.76
N PRO A 240 -15.97 3.06 21.63
CA PRO A 240 -15.48 1.68 21.54
C PRO A 240 -15.66 0.92 22.86
N ARG A 241 -16.16 -0.32 22.77
CA ARG A 241 -16.22 -1.27 23.88
C ARG A 241 -15.03 -2.23 23.82
N TRP A 242 -14.64 -2.69 25.00
CA TRP A 242 -13.39 -3.43 25.21
C TRP A 242 -13.62 -4.61 26.14
N SER A 243 -13.07 -5.78 25.80
CA SER A 243 -13.09 -6.98 26.65
C SER A 243 -11.70 -7.56 26.81
N HIS A 244 -11.42 -8.19 27.95
CA HIS A 244 -10.21 -8.98 28.15
C HIS A 244 -10.29 -10.36 27.47
N ASP A 245 -11.51 -10.82 27.15
CA ASP A 245 -11.74 -12.05 26.42
C ASP A 245 -11.56 -11.83 24.92
N ILE A 246 -10.53 -12.48 24.35
CA ILE A 246 -10.24 -12.43 22.92
C ILE A 246 -11.32 -13.12 22.07
N GLY A 247 -12.09 -14.04 22.66
CA GLY A 247 -13.22 -14.69 21.99
C GLY A 247 -14.39 -13.75 21.72
N GLU A 248 -14.47 -12.62 22.44
CA GLU A 248 -15.50 -11.59 22.26
C GLU A 248 -15.10 -10.52 21.22
N LYS A 249 -13.87 -10.59 20.68
CA LYS A 249 -13.37 -9.61 19.72
C LYS A 249 -14.27 -9.51 18.49
N SER A 250 -14.51 -8.30 18.03
CA SER A 250 -15.21 -7.99 16.78
C SER A 250 -14.25 -7.31 15.80
N PRO A 251 -14.42 -7.52 14.49
CA PRO A 251 -13.57 -6.85 13.50
C PRO A 251 -13.84 -5.34 13.47
N VAL A 252 -12.79 -4.56 13.23
CA VAL A 252 -12.89 -3.11 12.94
C VAL A 252 -12.98 -2.85 11.43
N LEU A 253 -12.56 -3.81 10.62
CA LEU A 253 -12.63 -3.82 9.16
C LEU A 253 -12.89 -5.24 8.68
N GLU A 254 -13.85 -5.40 7.78
CA GLU A 254 -14.10 -6.63 7.02
C GLU A 254 -14.00 -6.31 5.53
N ASP A 255 -13.27 -7.12 4.78
CA ASP A 255 -13.19 -7.04 3.32
C ASP A 255 -13.13 -8.46 2.72
N GLU A 256 -14.23 -8.86 2.08
CA GLU A 256 -14.39 -10.16 1.42
C GLU A 256 -14.07 -10.12 -0.08
N ARG A 257 -13.58 -8.99 -0.61
CA ARG A 257 -13.21 -8.89 -2.02
C ARG A 257 -12.12 -9.92 -2.33
N VAL A 258 -12.31 -10.62 -3.44
CA VAL A 258 -11.36 -11.58 -3.97
C VAL A 258 -10.54 -10.90 -5.06
N MET A 259 -9.27 -10.68 -4.78
CA MET A 259 -8.31 -10.15 -5.74
C MET A 259 -7.83 -11.29 -6.64
N TYR A 260 -7.82 -11.04 -7.94
CA TYR A 260 -7.34 -11.99 -8.95
C TYR A 260 -8.04 -13.36 -8.83
N PRO A 261 -9.37 -13.42 -9.00
CA PRO A 261 -10.15 -14.65 -8.79
C PRO A 261 -9.79 -15.75 -9.80
N GLU A 262 -9.22 -15.36 -10.95
CA GLU A 262 -8.74 -16.27 -11.99
C GLU A 262 -7.20 -16.24 -12.05
N PRO A 263 -6.55 -17.37 -12.36
CA PRO A 263 -5.10 -17.42 -12.51
C PRO A 263 -4.65 -16.66 -13.75
N ALA A 264 -3.36 -16.30 -13.77
CA ALA A 264 -2.73 -15.75 -14.97
C ALA A 264 -2.95 -16.68 -16.18
N PRO A 265 -3.00 -16.16 -17.42
CA PRO A 265 -3.17 -16.95 -18.64
C PRO A 265 -2.18 -18.12 -18.83
N TYR A 266 -1.04 -18.08 -18.12
CA TYR A 266 0.01 -19.11 -18.15
C TYR A 266 0.12 -19.90 -16.85
N GLY A 267 -0.89 -19.83 -15.99
CA GLY A 267 -0.90 -20.44 -14.65
C GLY A 267 -0.32 -19.52 -13.58
N GLY A 268 -0.70 -19.77 -12.33
CA GLY A 268 -0.31 -18.94 -11.19
C GLY A 268 -1.27 -19.14 -10.03
N ARG A 269 -0.96 -18.51 -8.89
CA ARG A 269 -1.89 -18.43 -7.76
C ARG A 269 -2.98 -17.41 -8.09
N ALA A 270 -4.14 -17.59 -7.47
CA ALA A 270 -5.34 -16.80 -7.66
C ALA A 270 -6.18 -16.84 -6.38
N GLY A 271 -7.15 -15.94 -6.28
CA GLY A 271 -8.12 -15.90 -5.20
C GLY A 271 -7.53 -15.35 -3.91
N PHE A 272 -6.93 -14.16 -3.96
CA PHE A 272 -6.30 -13.53 -2.81
C PHE A 272 -7.29 -12.66 -2.04
N THR A 273 -7.09 -12.56 -0.74
CA THR A 273 -7.81 -11.64 0.13
C THR A 273 -7.13 -10.27 0.17
N ALA A 274 -7.90 -9.25 0.52
CA ALA A 274 -7.44 -7.87 0.61
C ALA A 274 -6.88 -7.50 2.00
N ILE A 275 -7.13 -8.34 3.01
CA ILE A 275 -6.59 -8.19 4.36
C ILE A 275 -5.37 -9.09 4.51
N ALA A 276 -4.23 -8.49 4.81
CA ALA A 276 -2.96 -9.14 5.02
C ALA A 276 -2.04 -8.27 5.91
N GLN A 277 -0.93 -8.86 6.38
CA GLN A 277 0.12 -8.15 7.12
C GLN A 277 0.52 -6.87 6.38
N GLY A 278 0.66 -5.78 7.12
CA GLY A 278 1.05 -4.47 6.62
C GLY A 278 1.32 -3.52 7.78
N GLY A 279 0.80 -2.29 7.72
CA GLY A 279 1.02 -1.30 8.77
C GLY A 279 -0.13 -0.32 8.91
N VAL A 280 -0.34 0.19 10.13
CA VAL A 280 -1.34 1.22 10.41
C VAL A 280 -0.65 2.45 10.96
N VAL A 281 -0.92 3.62 10.38
CA VAL A 281 -0.29 4.89 10.76
C VAL A 281 -1.33 5.99 10.97
N TRP A 282 -1.14 6.83 11.97
CA TRP A 282 -1.87 8.09 12.09
C TRP A 282 -1.25 9.17 11.20
N ASN A 283 -2.05 9.70 10.29
CA ASN A 283 -1.67 10.83 9.44
C ASN A 283 -2.35 12.11 9.95
N PRO A 284 -1.63 12.97 10.70
CA PRO A 284 -2.20 14.18 11.28
C PRO A 284 -2.56 15.24 10.22
N GLY A 285 -1.87 15.27 9.08
CA GLY A 285 -2.13 16.24 8.02
C GLY A 285 -3.47 16.01 7.32
N LEU A 286 -3.85 14.74 7.15
CA LEU A 286 -5.16 14.34 6.63
C LEU A 286 -6.20 14.13 7.74
N GLY A 287 -5.77 14.03 9.00
CA GLY A 287 -6.62 13.67 10.12
C GLY A 287 -7.24 12.29 9.92
N ARG A 288 -6.44 11.31 9.48
CA ARG A 288 -6.87 9.96 9.14
C ARG A 288 -5.88 8.90 9.62
N TYR A 289 -6.41 7.78 10.06
CA TYR A 289 -5.68 6.52 10.16
C TYR A 289 -5.62 5.89 8.78
N LEU A 290 -4.45 5.38 8.41
CA LEU A 290 -4.23 4.70 7.15
C LEU A 290 -3.73 3.29 7.42
N TYR A 291 -4.41 2.29 6.88
CA TYR A 291 -3.96 0.90 6.87
C TYR A 291 -3.49 0.55 5.47
N SER A 292 -2.20 0.23 5.33
CA SER A 292 -1.64 -0.35 4.11
C SER A 292 -1.65 -1.87 4.24
N SER A 293 -2.31 -2.54 3.30
CA SER A 293 -2.36 -3.98 3.15
C SER A 293 -1.96 -4.37 1.73
N TRP A 294 -1.99 -5.66 1.43
CA TRP A 294 -1.61 -6.18 0.13
C TRP A 294 -2.37 -7.47 -0.19
N SER A 295 -2.48 -7.73 -1.49
CA SER A 295 -2.63 -9.08 -2.03
C SER A 295 -1.33 -9.46 -2.74
N GLU A 296 -1.22 -10.66 -3.31
CA GLU A 296 -0.03 -11.06 -4.08
C GLU A 296 0.40 -10.04 -5.15
N TYR A 297 -0.55 -9.28 -5.71
CA TYR A 297 -0.31 -8.38 -6.84
C TYR A 297 -0.76 -6.93 -6.64
N THR A 298 -1.44 -6.63 -5.53
CA THR A 298 -1.97 -5.29 -5.26
C THR A 298 -1.53 -4.79 -3.89
N HIS A 299 -1.40 -3.47 -3.76
CA HIS A 299 -1.47 -2.82 -2.45
C HIS A 299 -2.88 -2.27 -2.25
N GLU A 300 -3.44 -2.47 -1.06
CA GLU A 300 -4.76 -2.00 -0.67
C GLU A 300 -4.62 -1.00 0.46
N PHE A 301 -5.32 0.13 0.38
CA PHE A 301 -5.28 1.19 1.38
C PHE A 301 -6.67 1.41 1.95
N TYR A 302 -6.75 1.57 3.26
CA TYR A 302 -7.98 1.88 3.97
C TYR A 302 -7.79 3.13 4.84
N GLU A 303 -8.88 3.87 5.04
CA GLU A 303 -8.92 5.06 5.89
C GLU A 303 -9.93 4.91 7.04
N ALA A 304 -9.62 5.51 8.18
CA ALA A 304 -10.56 5.67 9.28
C ALA A 304 -10.38 7.01 10.02
N PRO A 305 -11.45 7.56 10.63
CA PRO A 305 -11.37 8.73 11.49
C PRO A 305 -10.89 8.44 12.92
N ALA A 306 -10.98 7.18 13.37
CA ALA A 306 -10.55 6.70 14.69
C ALA A 306 -9.87 5.31 14.54
N PRO A 307 -9.07 4.83 15.51
CA PRO A 307 -8.46 3.50 15.44
C PRO A 307 -9.48 2.36 15.27
N TRP A 308 -10.62 2.49 15.93
CA TRP A 308 -11.75 1.55 15.86
C TRP A 308 -12.70 1.79 14.68
N GLY A 309 -12.32 2.65 13.73
CA GLY A 309 -13.09 2.90 12.53
C GLY A 309 -14.08 4.08 12.62
N PRO A 310 -15.11 4.10 11.74
CA PRO A 310 -15.36 3.14 10.69
C PRO A 310 -14.25 3.13 9.64
N TRP A 311 -13.71 1.94 9.33
CA TRP A 311 -12.72 1.75 8.28
C TRP A 311 -13.38 1.66 6.91
N ARG A 312 -12.73 2.20 5.89
CA ARG A 312 -13.21 2.19 4.51
C ARG A 312 -12.07 2.01 3.53
N HIS A 313 -12.34 1.33 2.42
CA HIS A 313 -11.38 1.29 1.31
C HIS A 313 -11.14 2.70 0.77
N LEU A 314 -9.87 3.04 0.57
CA LEU A 314 -9.39 4.33 0.07
C LEU A 314 -8.85 4.21 -1.36
N HIS A 315 -8.00 3.21 -1.61
CA HIS A 315 -7.31 3.06 -2.89
C HIS A 315 -6.74 1.66 -3.08
N SER A 316 -6.60 1.22 -4.34
CA SER A 316 -5.89 0.01 -4.74
C SER A 316 -4.82 0.38 -5.77
N ALA A 317 -3.60 -0.11 -5.58
CA ALA A 317 -2.53 -0.03 -6.57
C ALA A 317 -2.21 -1.43 -7.09
N ASP A 318 -2.41 -1.67 -8.38
CA ASP A 318 -2.25 -2.97 -9.03
C ASP A 318 -0.93 -3.03 -9.83
N TYR A 319 -0.12 -4.04 -9.53
CA TYR A 319 1.20 -4.27 -10.16
C TYR A 319 1.19 -5.41 -11.17
N GLY A 320 0.04 -6.06 -11.44
CA GLY A 320 -0.04 -7.20 -12.33
C GLY A 320 0.67 -8.45 -11.80
N HIS A 321 0.48 -9.56 -12.50
CA HIS A 321 1.23 -10.79 -12.36
C HIS A 321 2.74 -10.65 -12.61
N PHE A 322 3.46 -11.64 -12.10
CA PHE A 322 4.84 -11.90 -12.42
C PHE A 322 5.08 -12.26 -13.90
N PRO A 323 6.33 -12.15 -14.38
CA PRO A 323 7.47 -11.56 -13.67
C PRO A 323 7.41 -10.04 -13.63
N TRP A 324 7.78 -9.51 -12.46
CA TRP A 324 8.03 -8.10 -12.23
C TRP A 324 9.46 -7.73 -12.61
N GLN A 325 9.68 -6.42 -12.76
CA GLN A 325 10.98 -5.87 -13.03
C GLN A 325 11.69 -5.50 -11.72
N GLY A 326 12.90 -6.04 -11.56
CA GLY A 326 13.70 -5.85 -10.37
C GLY A 326 14.12 -4.39 -10.14
N PRO A 327 14.57 -4.07 -8.93
CA PRO A 327 14.80 -2.69 -8.49
C PRO A 327 15.93 -1.96 -9.21
N MET A 328 16.85 -2.70 -9.82
CA MET A 328 17.95 -2.13 -10.62
C MET A 328 17.61 -1.98 -12.10
N SER A 329 16.36 -2.28 -12.50
CA SER A 329 15.90 -2.07 -13.87
C SER A 329 15.70 -0.58 -14.15
N PRO A 330 16.04 -0.07 -15.35
CA PRO A 330 15.60 1.26 -15.79
C PRO A 330 14.08 1.41 -15.80
N LEU A 331 13.36 0.28 -15.92
CA LEU A 331 11.89 0.20 -15.91
C LEU A 331 11.44 -0.58 -14.65
N ALA A 332 11.98 -0.20 -13.48
CA ALA A 332 11.67 -0.91 -12.25
C ALA A 332 10.16 -0.87 -11.98
N LYS A 333 9.59 -2.05 -11.74
CA LYS A 333 8.18 -2.24 -11.45
C LYS A 333 8.02 -3.48 -10.58
N HIS A 334 7.65 -3.29 -9.33
CA HIS A 334 7.40 -4.37 -8.38
C HIS A 334 6.48 -3.88 -7.28
N GLY A 335 5.44 -4.65 -6.99
CA GLY A 335 4.70 -4.55 -5.75
C GLY A 335 5.52 -5.10 -4.59
N GLY A 336 4.84 -5.52 -3.53
CA GLY A 336 5.47 -6.25 -2.46
C GLY A 336 4.49 -6.63 -1.37
N TYR A 337 5.00 -7.39 -0.42
CA TYR A 337 4.27 -7.78 0.78
C TYR A 337 4.66 -6.94 1.98
N ALA A 338 3.84 -7.08 3.02
CA ALA A 338 3.97 -6.40 4.31
C ALA A 338 4.21 -4.88 4.19
N PRO A 339 3.37 -4.15 3.43
CA PRO A 339 3.61 -2.75 3.21
C PRO A 339 3.41 -1.93 4.49
N THR A 340 4.41 -1.15 4.89
CA THR A 340 4.36 -0.29 6.09
C THR A 340 4.68 1.17 5.74
N THR A 341 4.11 2.12 6.47
CA THR A 341 4.32 3.56 6.24
C THR A 341 4.84 4.20 7.53
N PRO A 342 6.17 4.38 7.69
CA PRO A 342 6.73 4.96 8.90
C PRO A 342 6.26 6.41 9.07
N SER A 343 5.69 6.75 10.23
CA SER A 343 5.17 8.11 10.52
C SER A 343 6.23 9.20 10.39
N LYS A 344 7.50 8.86 10.67
CA LYS A 344 8.66 9.75 10.50
C LYS A 344 8.79 10.32 9.08
N PHE A 345 8.28 9.60 8.08
CA PHE A 345 8.39 9.97 6.67
C PHE A 345 7.09 10.55 6.08
N LEU A 346 6.15 10.95 6.93
CA LEU A 346 4.99 11.73 6.49
C LEU A 346 5.37 13.18 6.21
N SER A 347 4.86 13.73 5.12
CA SER A 347 4.85 15.18 4.89
C SER A 347 4.01 15.89 5.94
N ALA A 348 4.32 17.16 6.21
CA ALA A 348 3.63 17.94 7.24
C ALA A 348 2.14 18.17 6.93
N ASP A 349 1.76 18.24 5.65
CA ASP A 349 0.36 18.32 5.22
C ASP A 349 -0.29 16.93 5.06
N GLY A 350 0.47 15.86 5.27
CA GLY A 350 0.00 14.48 5.21
C GLY A 350 -0.22 13.93 3.81
N ARG A 351 -0.01 14.73 2.75
CA ARG A 351 -0.39 14.33 1.38
C ARG A 351 0.60 13.37 0.75
N ASP A 352 1.88 13.53 1.07
CA ASP A 352 2.95 12.65 0.64
C ASP A 352 3.42 11.75 1.79
N LEU A 353 3.59 10.46 1.48
CA LEU A 353 3.99 9.40 2.38
C LEU A 353 5.06 8.53 1.71
N TRP A 354 5.83 7.80 2.50
CA TRP A 354 6.76 6.79 2.00
C TRP A 354 6.32 5.40 2.46
N LEU A 355 6.11 4.51 1.49
CA LEU A 355 5.68 3.14 1.72
C LEU A 355 6.86 2.19 1.57
N GLN A 356 7.14 1.43 2.62
CA GLN A 356 8.07 0.33 2.62
C GLN A 356 7.36 -0.93 2.15
N SER A 357 7.96 -1.73 1.25
CA SER A 357 7.51 -3.10 0.96
C SER A 357 8.63 -3.96 0.39
N ASN A 358 8.44 -5.29 0.40
CA ASN A 358 9.43 -6.25 -0.11
C ASN A 358 8.87 -7.25 -1.10
N TRP A 359 9.76 -7.81 -1.90
CA TRP A 359 9.46 -8.89 -2.80
C TRP A 359 10.68 -9.76 -2.98
N PHE A 360 10.54 -11.09 -2.84
CA PHE A 360 11.66 -12.04 -2.84
C PHE A 360 11.72 -12.95 -4.07
N PHE A 361 10.67 -12.99 -4.89
CA PHE A 361 10.60 -13.89 -6.04
C PHE A 361 11.53 -13.41 -7.17
N GLY A 362 11.89 -14.32 -8.08
CA GLY A 362 12.81 -14.01 -9.18
C GLY A 362 12.26 -12.95 -10.14
N ALA A 363 13.07 -11.94 -10.46
CA ALA A 363 12.73 -10.88 -11.41
C ALA A 363 13.02 -11.22 -12.88
N ALA A 364 12.26 -10.59 -13.78
CA ALA A 364 12.52 -10.66 -15.23
C ALA A 364 13.83 -9.96 -15.65
N SER A 365 14.37 -9.06 -14.81
CA SER A 365 15.51 -8.20 -15.13
C SER A 365 16.70 -8.40 -14.19
N ARG A 366 17.85 -7.81 -14.55
CA ARG A 366 19.05 -7.77 -13.70
C ARG A 366 18.75 -6.93 -12.45
N GLY A 367 19.24 -7.39 -11.29
CA GLY A 367 19.01 -6.74 -9.99
C GLY A 367 18.29 -7.63 -8.98
N GLY A 368 17.67 -8.73 -9.43
CA GLY A 368 17.05 -9.70 -8.54
C GLY A 368 15.81 -9.14 -7.84
N ARG A 369 15.73 -9.34 -6.54
CA ARG A 369 14.55 -9.16 -5.69
C ARG A 369 14.57 -7.80 -4.95
N ALA A 370 13.41 -7.24 -4.61
CA ALA A 370 13.31 -6.04 -3.77
C ALA A 370 13.35 -6.43 -2.28
N TYR A 371 14.54 -6.73 -1.79
CA TYR A 371 14.75 -7.46 -0.54
C TYR A 371 15.65 -6.69 0.44
N THR A 372 15.27 -5.45 0.72
CA THR A 372 15.91 -4.55 1.69
C THR A 372 14.88 -3.52 2.20
N PHE A 373 15.25 -2.67 3.16
CA PHE A 373 14.47 -1.49 3.51
C PHE A 373 14.43 -0.51 2.33
N GLY A 374 13.42 -0.68 1.48
CA GLY A 374 13.17 0.14 0.29
C GLY A 374 11.84 0.86 0.41
N LEU A 375 11.81 2.13 -0.01
CA LEU A 375 10.66 3.01 0.06
C LEU A 375 10.23 3.46 -1.33
N ARG A 376 8.92 3.53 -1.56
CA ARG A 376 8.27 4.16 -2.71
C ARG A 376 7.40 5.33 -2.26
N ARG A 377 7.16 6.30 -3.13
CA ARG A 377 6.27 7.42 -2.80
C ARG A 377 4.82 7.00 -2.92
N VAL A 378 4.01 7.50 -2.00
CA VAL A 378 2.54 7.48 -2.05
C VAL A 378 2.07 8.91 -1.93
N ARG A 379 1.10 9.30 -2.75
CA ARG A 379 0.40 10.58 -2.62
C ARG A 379 -1.09 10.36 -2.49
N PHE A 380 -1.66 10.88 -1.41
CA PHE A 380 -3.09 11.00 -1.18
C PHE A 380 -3.44 12.48 -0.99
N ASP A 381 -3.91 13.11 -2.07
CA ASP A 381 -4.24 14.53 -2.08
C ASP A 381 -5.76 14.74 -2.23
N PRO A 382 -6.43 15.28 -1.21
CA PRO A 382 -7.81 15.77 -1.34
C PRO A 382 -7.95 16.92 -2.34
N GLY A 383 -6.85 17.61 -2.65
CA GLY A 383 -6.77 18.74 -3.57
C GLY A 383 -7.57 19.96 -3.11
N THR A 384 -8.16 20.69 -4.05
CA THR A 384 -8.90 21.93 -3.82
C THR A 384 -10.06 22.06 -4.79
N ASP A 385 -11.09 22.83 -4.41
CA ASP A 385 -12.20 23.16 -5.31
C ASP A 385 -11.89 24.36 -6.23
N ALA A 386 -10.74 25.02 -6.02
CA ALA A 386 -10.30 26.11 -6.87
C ALA A 386 -9.91 25.59 -8.26
N VAL A 387 -10.64 26.02 -9.29
CA VAL A 387 -10.35 25.70 -10.69
C VAL A 387 -9.00 26.30 -11.09
N ALA A 388 -8.13 25.50 -11.70
CA ALA A 388 -6.85 25.96 -12.22
C ALA A 388 -7.07 26.93 -13.40
N PRO A 389 -6.16 27.90 -13.62
CA PRO A 389 -6.24 28.77 -14.79
C PRO A 389 -6.23 27.97 -16.10
N ASP A 390 -6.95 28.47 -17.09
CA ASP A 390 -6.95 27.92 -18.45
C ASP A 390 -5.54 27.97 -19.05
N SER A 391 -5.24 27.01 -19.93
CA SER A 391 -3.95 26.87 -20.60
C SER A 391 -4.18 26.46 -22.05
N ASP A 392 -3.47 27.11 -22.97
CA ASP A 392 -3.46 26.78 -24.40
C ASP A 392 -2.55 25.58 -24.72
N GLY A 393 -1.80 25.06 -23.74
CA GLY A 393 -0.93 23.89 -23.86
C GLY A 393 -1.58 22.59 -23.38
N ASN A 394 -0.97 21.45 -23.75
CA ASN A 394 -1.38 20.11 -23.30
C ASN A 394 -1.41 20.06 -21.77
N LEU A 395 -2.59 19.93 -21.19
CA LEU A 395 -2.79 19.91 -19.74
C LEU A 395 -2.10 18.71 -19.09
N ALA A 396 -1.91 17.62 -19.83
CA ALA A 396 -1.16 16.45 -19.37
C ALA A 396 0.29 16.79 -18.98
N LEU A 397 0.87 17.84 -19.53
CA LEU A 397 2.24 18.29 -19.23
C LEU A 397 2.33 19.21 -18.00
N SER A 398 1.20 19.51 -17.34
CA SER A 398 1.22 20.32 -16.12
C SER A 398 2.05 19.64 -15.01
N PRO A 399 2.85 20.38 -14.22
CA PRO A 399 3.69 19.79 -13.17
C PRO A 399 2.93 19.03 -12.06
N ASP A 400 1.64 19.30 -11.91
CA ASP A 400 0.73 18.67 -10.96
C ASP A 400 -0.22 17.64 -11.61
N THR A 401 0.07 17.22 -12.84
CA THR A 401 -0.59 16.08 -13.49
C THR A 401 -0.05 14.78 -12.90
N TRP A 402 -0.96 13.90 -12.49
CA TRP A 402 -0.62 12.56 -12.03
C TRP A 402 -1.22 11.51 -12.96
N PRO A 403 -0.44 10.51 -13.40
CA PRO A 403 -0.97 9.43 -14.23
C PRO A 403 -1.99 8.61 -13.45
N LEU A 404 -3.03 8.18 -14.14
CA LEU A 404 -4.05 7.26 -13.66
C LEU A 404 -4.06 6.05 -14.59
N VAL A 405 -3.65 4.91 -14.05
CA VAL A 405 -3.59 3.64 -14.78
C VAL A 405 -4.25 2.53 -13.98
N SER A 406 -4.95 1.61 -14.64
CA SER A 406 -5.41 0.39 -13.97
C SER A 406 -4.26 -0.55 -13.67
N ARG A 407 -3.34 -0.70 -14.65
CA ARG A 407 -2.17 -1.58 -14.61
C ARG A 407 -1.22 -1.21 -15.75
N VAL A 408 0.06 -1.53 -15.57
CA VAL A 408 1.13 -1.34 -16.56
C VAL A 408 1.98 -2.59 -16.61
N ALA A 409 2.50 -2.98 -17.76
CA ALA A 409 3.33 -4.18 -17.90
C ALA A 409 4.74 -3.94 -17.37
N ASP A 410 5.35 -2.83 -17.77
CA ASP A 410 6.75 -2.50 -17.50
C ASP A 410 6.96 -1.30 -16.56
N GLY A 411 5.89 -0.65 -16.09
CA GLY A 411 5.96 0.41 -15.09
C GLY A 411 6.10 1.82 -15.66
N GLN A 412 6.04 1.96 -16.98
CA GLN A 412 6.34 3.17 -17.74
C GLN A 412 5.17 4.15 -17.81
N THR A 413 4.63 4.55 -16.66
CA THR A 413 3.53 5.54 -16.63
C THR A 413 3.87 6.89 -17.28
N SER A 414 5.15 7.21 -17.47
CA SER A 414 5.58 8.43 -18.15
C SER A 414 5.25 8.46 -19.64
N VAL A 415 5.06 7.31 -20.30
CA VAL A 415 4.71 7.27 -21.74
C VAL A 415 3.34 7.88 -22.02
N LEU A 416 2.54 8.13 -20.99
CA LEU A 416 1.27 8.83 -21.18
C LEU A 416 1.54 10.28 -21.64
N ASN A 417 2.60 10.95 -21.18
CA ASN A 417 2.81 12.39 -21.40
C ASN A 417 4.28 12.81 -21.55
N ASP A 418 5.16 11.96 -22.08
CA ASP A 418 6.56 12.34 -22.30
C ASP A 418 6.78 12.98 -23.69
N GLY A 419 5.72 13.08 -24.49
CA GLY A 419 5.73 13.67 -25.83
C GLY A 419 6.34 12.75 -26.89
N ARG A 420 6.66 11.50 -26.53
CA ARG A 420 7.23 10.51 -27.44
C ARG A 420 6.18 9.49 -27.84
N ARG A 421 6.01 9.30 -29.16
CA ARG A 421 5.09 8.30 -29.71
C ARG A 421 5.78 7.01 -30.16
N ASP A 422 7.09 6.89 -29.92
CA ASP A 422 7.91 5.74 -30.27
C ASP A 422 8.19 4.80 -29.09
N LEU A 423 7.78 5.20 -27.89
CA LEU A 423 7.74 4.35 -26.71
C LEU A 423 6.29 3.94 -26.43
N VAL A 424 6.11 2.72 -25.94
CA VAL A 424 4.79 2.16 -25.67
C VAL A 424 4.78 1.50 -24.30
N GLU A 425 3.61 1.46 -23.68
CA GLU A 425 3.29 0.65 -22.51
C GLU A 425 1.98 -0.09 -22.76
N ASP A 426 1.77 -1.18 -22.04
CA ASP A 426 0.54 -1.97 -22.14
C ASP A 426 0.11 -2.54 -20.78
N SER A 427 -1.05 -3.20 -20.76
CA SER A 427 -1.65 -3.78 -19.55
C SER A 427 -1.50 -5.31 -19.46
N SER A 428 -0.64 -5.95 -20.28
CA SER A 428 -0.56 -7.41 -20.51
C SER A 428 -0.18 -8.27 -19.31
N ARG A 429 0.24 -7.65 -18.21
CA ARG A 429 0.59 -8.35 -16.97
C ARG A 429 -0.60 -8.55 -16.02
N GLY A 430 -1.84 -8.17 -16.31
CA GLY A 430 -2.98 -8.48 -15.43
C GLY A 430 -3.79 -9.72 -15.86
N PRO A 431 -4.46 -10.47 -14.96
CA PRO A 431 -5.52 -11.40 -15.37
C PRO A 431 -6.85 -10.66 -15.54
N GLY A 432 -6.88 -9.36 -15.25
CA GLY A 432 -8.05 -8.75 -14.64
C GLY A 432 -9.26 -8.77 -15.56
N ALA A 433 -10.38 -9.23 -15.02
CA ALA A 433 -11.68 -9.18 -15.68
C ALA A 433 -12.25 -7.74 -15.78
N GLY A 434 -11.58 -6.76 -15.20
CA GLY A 434 -11.95 -5.35 -15.24
C GLY A 434 -11.41 -4.61 -16.46
N GLU A 435 -11.99 -3.45 -16.71
CA GLU A 435 -11.60 -2.55 -17.79
C GLU A 435 -10.20 -1.99 -17.61
N ASP A 436 -9.54 -1.69 -18.73
CA ASP A 436 -8.31 -0.91 -18.70
C ASP A 436 -8.62 0.57 -18.52
N VAL A 437 -7.68 1.28 -17.90
CA VAL A 437 -7.76 2.72 -17.64
C VAL A 437 -6.43 3.34 -18.01
N TRP A 438 -6.47 4.38 -18.84
CA TRP A 438 -5.37 5.30 -19.12
C TRP A 438 -5.87 6.73 -18.95
N GLY A 439 -5.22 7.53 -18.12
CA GLY A 439 -5.75 8.84 -17.80
C GLY A 439 -4.87 9.67 -16.90
N TYR A 440 -5.46 10.75 -16.41
CA TYR A 440 -4.84 11.67 -15.46
C TYR A 440 -5.80 12.07 -14.35
N GLN A 441 -5.19 12.54 -13.27
CA GLN A 441 -5.86 13.16 -12.16
C GLN A 441 -5.10 14.43 -11.73
N TRP A 442 -5.83 15.42 -11.24
CA TRP A 442 -5.29 16.72 -10.84
C TRP A 442 -5.81 17.13 -9.47
N PRO A 443 -4.99 17.81 -8.65
CA PRO A 443 -5.43 18.32 -7.35
C PRO A 443 -6.42 19.49 -7.48
N SER A 444 -6.43 20.19 -8.61
CA SER A 444 -7.35 21.30 -8.91
C SER A 444 -8.16 20.97 -10.17
N PRO A 445 -9.48 21.23 -10.23
CA PRO A 445 -10.26 21.06 -11.45
C PRO A 445 -9.70 21.88 -12.61
N ARG A 446 -9.86 21.39 -13.83
CA ARG A 446 -9.40 22.02 -15.06
C ARG A 446 -10.50 22.03 -16.11
N ARG A 447 -10.47 23.02 -17.00
CA ARG A 447 -11.33 23.07 -18.19
C ARG A 447 -10.64 22.39 -19.36
N PHE A 448 -11.36 21.52 -20.05
CA PHE A 448 -10.89 20.85 -21.26
C PHE A 448 -12.08 20.28 -22.05
N ASP A 449 -11.87 20.04 -23.34
CA ASP A 449 -12.89 19.60 -24.30
C ASP A 449 -12.37 18.62 -25.35
N ARG A 450 -11.06 18.32 -25.32
CA ARG A 450 -10.41 17.39 -26.26
C ARG A 450 -9.43 16.46 -25.55
N VAL A 451 -9.43 15.19 -25.97
CA VAL A 451 -8.42 14.19 -25.62
C VAL A 451 -7.85 13.55 -26.88
N VAL A 452 -6.53 13.38 -26.96
CA VAL A 452 -5.85 12.69 -28.07
C VAL A 452 -5.20 11.42 -27.55
N TYR A 453 -5.64 10.27 -28.05
CA TYR A 453 -5.09 8.97 -27.70
C TYR A 453 -4.21 8.44 -28.82
N VAL A 454 -2.94 8.18 -28.50
CA VAL A 454 -2.02 7.50 -29.40
C VAL A 454 -1.90 6.05 -28.94
N PRO A 455 -2.39 5.07 -29.72
CA PRO A 455 -2.31 3.67 -29.35
C PRO A 455 -0.86 3.18 -29.39
N GLY A 456 -0.57 2.13 -28.61
CA GLY A 456 0.65 1.35 -28.78
C GLY A 456 0.44 0.22 -29.79
N GLY A 457 1.36 -0.75 -29.80
CA GLY A 457 1.25 -1.92 -30.67
C GLY A 457 0.09 -2.85 -30.28
N GLN A 458 -0.53 -3.47 -31.28
CA GLN A 458 -1.55 -4.51 -31.13
C GLN A 458 -1.20 -5.78 -31.92
N ASP A 459 -1.65 -6.93 -31.43
CA ASP A 459 -1.51 -8.22 -32.10
C ASP A 459 -2.71 -9.13 -31.82
N SER A 460 -2.67 -10.42 -32.19
CA SER A 460 -3.82 -11.31 -31.94
C SER A 460 -4.08 -11.61 -30.45
N MET A 461 -3.16 -11.25 -29.56
CA MET A 461 -3.23 -11.50 -28.13
C MET A 461 -3.81 -10.31 -27.36
N GLY A 462 -3.66 -9.08 -27.84
CA GLY A 462 -4.24 -7.86 -27.26
C GLY A 462 -3.73 -6.57 -27.90
N GLY A 463 -3.96 -5.43 -27.22
CA GLY A 463 -3.48 -4.11 -27.62
C GLY A 463 -4.58 -3.12 -28.03
N TRP A 464 -5.85 -3.52 -28.01
CA TRP A 464 -6.98 -2.67 -28.43
C TRP A 464 -8.16 -2.78 -27.47
N PHE A 465 -9.10 -1.83 -27.53
CA PHE A 465 -10.37 -1.88 -26.80
C PHE A 465 -11.41 -2.69 -27.59
N ALA A 466 -11.97 -3.74 -26.99
CA ALA A 466 -12.88 -4.69 -27.65
C ALA A 466 -14.22 -4.07 -28.10
N ASP A 467 -14.70 -3.09 -27.35
CA ASP A 467 -15.97 -2.38 -27.63
C ASP A 467 -15.74 -0.90 -27.97
N GLY A 468 -14.49 -0.52 -28.20
CA GLY A 468 -14.04 0.86 -28.33
C GLY A 468 -13.85 1.52 -26.97
N PRO A 469 -12.91 2.48 -26.89
CA PRO A 469 -12.68 3.26 -25.67
C PRO A 469 -13.87 4.19 -25.37
N ARG A 470 -14.23 4.29 -24.10
CA ARG A 470 -15.07 5.37 -23.57
C ARG A 470 -14.20 6.43 -22.92
N LEU A 471 -14.59 7.69 -23.10
CA LEU A 471 -13.99 8.79 -22.36
C LEU A 471 -14.85 9.11 -21.13
N GLU A 472 -14.20 9.16 -19.97
CA GLU A 472 -14.84 9.53 -18.71
C GLU A 472 -14.08 10.67 -18.03
N VAL A 473 -14.81 11.55 -17.36
CA VAL A 473 -14.26 12.66 -16.58
C VAL A 473 -14.74 12.57 -15.14
N ARG A 474 -13.94 13.06 -14.20
CA ARG A 474 -14.29 13.06 -12.78
C ARG A 474 -14.75 14.44 -12.33
N VAL A 475 -16.01 14.52 -11.90
CA VAL A 475 -16.66 15.73 -11.39
C VAL A 475 -17.25 15.41 -10.02
N ASP A 476 -16.95 16.23 -9.02
CA ASP A 476 -17.41 16.05 -7.63
C ASP A 476 -17.07 14.67 -7.01
N GLY A 477 -15.97 14.06 -7.48
CA GLY A 477 -15.50 12.75 -7.05
C GLY A 477 -16.15 11.56 -7.78
N GLU A 478 -17.00 11.79 -8.76
CA GLU A 478 -17.67 10.74 -9.54
C GLU A 478 -17.18 10.70 -10.99
N TRP A 479 -16.81 9.50 -11.47
CA TRP A 479 -16.50 9.27 -12.88
C TRP A 479 -17.78 9.23 -13.71
N ARG A 480 -17.82 9.99 -14.79
CA ARG A 480 -18.97 10.09 -15.70
C ARG A 480 -18.50 10.01 -17.15
N ALA A 481 -19.16 9.18 -17.94
CA ALA A 481 -18.94 9.14 -19.38
C ALA A 481 -19.37 10.46 -20.03
N VAL A 482 -18.59 10.90 -21.02
CA VAL A 482 -18.92 12.06 -21.86
C VAL A 482 -19.21 11.60 -23.28
N GLU A 483 -20.21 12.22 -23.90
CA GLU A 483 -20.51 11.99 -25.31
C GLU A 483 -19.39 12.61 -26.15
N THR A 484 -18.75 11.80 -26.99
CA THR A 484 -17.59 12.21 -27.80
C THR A 484 -17.85 12.00 -29.28
N SER A 485 -17.29 12.89 -30.11
CA SER A 485 -17.01 12.60 -31.52
C SER A 485 -15.57 12.11 -31.63
N VAL A 486 -15.38 10.90 -32.16
CA VAL A 486 -14.07 10.27 -32.31
C VAL A 486 -13.64 10.26 -33.78
N ALA A 487 -12.47 10.82 -34.07
CA ALA A 487 -11.90 10.87 -35.41
C ALA A 487 -10.42 10.40 -35.42
N PRO A 488 -10.04 9.46 -36.30
CA PRO A 488 -10.90 8.61 -37.11
C PRO A 488 -11.76 7.66 -36.25
N PRO A 489 -12.77 6.97 -36.81
CA PRO A 489 -13.54 5.99 -36.05
C PRO A 489 -12.66 4.86 -35.51
N TYR A 490 -12.76 4.58 -34.21
CA TYR A 490 -11.99 3.51 -33.57
C TYR A 490 -12.39 2.12 -34.11
N ARG A 491 -11.39 1.28 -34.39
CA ARG A 491 -11.58 -0.06 -34.96
C ARG A 491 -11.36 -1.12 -33.89
N ASN A 492 -12.42 -1.83 -33.53
CA ASN A 492 -12.42 -2.83 -32.45
C ASN A 492 -11.78 -4.18 -32.84
N ALA A 493 -10.70 -4.19 -33.61
CA ALA A 493 -10.10 -5.42 -34.13
C ALA A 493 -8.59 -5.32 -34.31
N TYR A 494 -7.87 -6.36 -33.89
CA TYR A 494 -6.40 -6.45 -34.05
C TYR A 494 -5.92 -6.42 -35.51
N THR A 495 -6.78 -6.75 -36.47
CA THR A 495 -6.46 -6.72 -37.90
C THR A 495 -6.62 -5.35 -38.53
N ALA A 496 -7.16 -4.37 -37.81
CA ALA A 496 -7.23 -3.00 -38.30
C ALA A 496 -5.81 -2.41 -38.38
N LEU A 497 -5.57 -1.55 -39.37
CA LEU A 497 -4.36 -0.74 -39.35
C LEU A 497 -4.43 0.18 -38.12
N GLU A 498 -3.34 0.22 -37.35
CA GLU A 498 -3.18 1.21 -36.29
C GLU A 498 -3.22 2.61 -36.91
N GLU A 499 -4.01 3.48 -36.29
CA GLU A 499 -4.07 4.90 -36.64
C GLU A 499 -3.05 5.65 -35.76
N ASP A 500 -2.45 6.71 -36.30
CA ASP A 500 -1.43 7.49 -35.59
C ASP A 500 -1.97 8.17 -34.33
N ALA A 501 -3.28 8.44 -34.28
CA ALA A 501 -3.99 8.98 -33.12
C ALA A 501 -5.51 8.87 -33.31
N TYR A 502 -6.24 8.84 -32.19
CA TYR A 502 -7.68 9.02 -32.11
C TYR A 502 -8.00 10.28 -31.31
N VAL A 503 -8.70 11.23 -31.93
CA VAL A 503 -9.10 12.49 -31.31
C VAL A 503 -10.53 12.39 -30.81
N PHE A 504 -10.73 12.63 -29.51
CA PHE A 504 -12.02 12.66 -28.84
C PHE A 504 -12.37 14.12 -28.56
N ASP A 505 -13.32 14.67 -29.31
CA ASP A 505 -13.89 16.00 -29.07
C ASP A 505 -15.24 15.88 -28.35
N PHE A 506 -15.50 16.78 -27.40
CA PHE A 506 -16.72 16.80 -26.60
C PHE A 506 -17.03 18.21 -26.10
N ALA A 507 -18.19 18.38 -25.45
CA ALA A 507 -18.53 19.66 -24.84
C ALA A 507 -17.57 19.98 -23.68
N GLU A 508 -17.14 21.24 -23.56
CA GLU A 508 -16.27 21.70 -22.47
C GLU A 508 -16.80 21.23 -21.09
N VAL A 509 -15.89 20.64 -20.31
CA VAL A 509 -16.15 20.25 -18.92
C VAL A 509 -15.18 20.95 -17.98
N CYS A 510 -15.54 21.01 -16.70
CA CYS A 510 -14.62 21.36 -15.62
C CYS A 510 -14.49 20.15 -14.68
N ALA A 511 -13.34 19.48 -14.70
CA ALA A 511 -13.13 18.19 -14.04
C ALA A 511 -11.73 18.07 -13.45
N ASP A 512 -11.56 17.20 -12.46
CA ASP A 512 -10.27 16.95 -11.79
C ASP A 512 -9.64 15.60 -12.16
N GLY A 513 -10.23 14.91 -13.13
CA GLY A 513 -9.67 13.71 -13.73
C GLY A 513 -10.29 13.43 -15.08
N VAL A 514 -9.54 12.75 -15.93
CA VAL A 514 -9.96 12.27 -17.23
C VAL A 514 -9.36 10.89 -17.47
N ARG A 515 -10.11 9.99 -18.10
CA ARG A 515 -9.60 8.68 -18.49
C ARG A 515 -10.25 8.18 -19.76
N ILE A 516 -9.47 7.43 -20.52
CA ILE A 516 -9.98 6.45 -21.48
C ILE A 516 -10.10 5.11 -20.77
N THR A 517 -11.24 4.46 -20.93
CA THR A 517 -11.50 3.16 -20.33
C THR A 517 -12.36 2.24 -21.20
N GLY A 518 -12.18 0.94 -21.03
CA GLY A 518 -12.99 -0.06 -21.72
C GLY A 518 -12.46 -1.48 -21.57
N THR A 519 -13.24 -2.44 -22.06
CA THR A 519 -12.86 -3.85 -22.08
C THR A 519 -11.65 -4.06 -23.00
N PRO A 520 -10.54 -4.62 -22.51
CA PRO A 520 -9.41 -4.92 -23.37
C PRO A 520 -9.69 -6.13 -24.27
N GLY A 521 -9.18 -6.05 -25.51
CA GLY A 521 -9.33 -7.08 -26.53
C GLY A 521 -8.31 -8.22 -26.43
N GLY A 522 -8.56 -9.27 -27.22
CA GLY A 522 -7.66 -10.40 -27.37
C GLY A 522 -7.71 -11.42 -26.23
N HIS A 523 -6.92 -12.48 -26.36
CA HIS A 523 -6.88 -13.58 -25.39
C HIS A 523 -6.14 -13.19 -24.10
N LEU A 524 -5.13 -12.33 -24.18
CA LEU A 524 -4.40 -11.83 -23.00
C LEU A 524 -5.05 -10.59 -22.38
N ARG A 525 -6.11 -10.07 -22.99
CA ARG A 525 -6.95 -9.00 -22.43
C ARG A 525 -6.13 -7.79 -21.97
N TYR A 526 -5.41 -7.18 -22.92
CA TYR A 526 -4.70 -5.92 -22.68
C TYR A 526 -4.98 -4.87 -23.75
N THR A 527 -4.72 -3.62 -23.40
CA THR A 527 -4.66 -2.45 -24.29
C THR A 527 -3.26 -1.85 -24.20
N SER A 528 -2.89 -1.06 -25.21
CA SER A 528 -1.58 -0.41 -25.26
C SER A 528 -1.72 1.10 -25.53
N ILE A 529 -0.70 1.86 -25.14
CA ILE A 529 -0.69 3.31 -25.28
C ILE A 529 0.74 3.81 -25.53
N ALA A 530 0.85 4.87 -26.33
CA ALA A 530 2.10 5.57 -26.58
C ALA A 530 2.07 7.04 -26.16
N GLU A 531 0.89 7.67 -26.07
CA GLU A 531 0.71 9.05 -25.56
C GLU A 531 -0.80 9.30 -25.29
N LEU A 532 -1.10 10.17 -24.32
CA LEU A 532 -2.43 10.69 -24.01
C LEU A 532 -2.39 12.21 -23.80
N GLU A 533 -2.99 12.98 -24.70
CA GLU A 533 -2.99 14.44 -24.59
C GLU A 533 -4.35 14.96 -24.15
N VAL A 534 -4.37 16.09 -23.43
CA VAL A 534 -5.61 16.73 -22.93
C VAL A 534 -5.55 18.22 -23.25
N TRP A 535 -6.58 18.74 -23.91
CA TRP A 535 -6.59 20.10 -24.44
C TRP A 535 -7.89 20.82 -24.12
N LEU A 536 -7.78 22.16 -23.99
CA LEU A 536 -8.89 23.09 -24.10
C LEU A 536 -8.73 23.83 -25.44
N VAL A 537 -9.59 23.56 -26.41
CA VAL A 537 -9.49 24.15 -27.74
C VAL A 537 -10.19 25.51 -27.74
N SER A 538 -9.45 26.58 -28.06
CA SER A 538 -10.06 27.90 -28.23
C SER A 538 -11.02 27.88 -29.44
N GLY A 539 -12.22 28.44 -29.27
CA GLY A 539 -13.37 28.29 -30.17
C GLY A 539 -13.26 28.88 -31.59
N GLU A 540 -12.05 29.06 -32.15
CA GLU A 540 -11.86 29.49 -33.55
C GLU A 540 -11.81 28.32 -34.57
N GLU A 541 -11.75 27.05 -34.13
CA GLU A 541 -11.71 25.87 -35.04
C GLU A 541 -13.04 25.11 -35.20
N HIS A 542 -14.17 25.63 -34.72
CA HIS A 542 -15.51 25.07 -35.00
C HIS A 542 -16.22 25.82 -36.13
N GLY A 543 -15.50 26.08 -37.22
CA GLY A 543 -15.99 26.77 -38.43
C GLY A 543 -16.26 25.84 -39.61
#